data_AF-A0A2V7S7R7-F1
#
_entry.id   AF-A0A2V7S7R7-F1
#
_cell.length_a   1.000
_cell.length_b   1.000
_cell.length_c   1.000
_cell.angle_alpha   90.00
_cell.angle_beta   90.00
_cell.angle_gamma   90.00
#
_symmetry.space_group_name_H-M   'P 1'
#
loop_
_entity.id
_entity.type
_entity.pdbx_description
1 polymer ?
#
loop_
_entity_poly.entity_id
_entity_poly.type
_entity_poly.pdbx_seq_one_letter_code
_entity_poly.pdbx_strand_id
1 'polypeptide(L)'
;MRDAAQRVRNAEAWDDDGRLPVVDVHRSGPGHRHRPGVTERSADSQVPGRPESLARGALRDGALMSRLSARGFTVVELMVALLIASIALTAIVQAFATHQRTFSAQAQRIGVQQNLRTGLAVLPAELRALNAREGDILKMSASSITIRALRQLAILCQVPALGGASVTLTVRQRPIYGVADTTKVFDNTKDGIYVLYEGDESLRSDDAWVLGKITSAPLNTAKCSDGKAAYSFTTTLTFGAKPAVTGAIASGAPVRGYRQTTYGVFQHTDGRWYVGLKDSSAAMTPLIGPLAGSNGLTFTYYDGNNVVTTDSSKVARIGISLVNQTTTLVRQANMASPAYRIDSISTHTTLRNNPRW
;
A
#
# COMPACT_ATOMS: atom_id res chain seq x y z
N MET A 1 -46.15 35.61 37.15
CA MET A 1 -46.26 35.28 35.71
C MET A 1 -46.19 33.76 35.62
N ARG A 2 -47.29 33.05 35.91
CA ARG A 2 -48.36 32.60 34.99
C ARG A 2 -47.82 31.78 33.80
N ASP A 3 -48.21 30.50 33.81
CA ASP A 3 -48.38 29.53 32.72
C ASP A 3 -47.14 29.06 31.94
N ALA A 4 -46.89 27.78 31.67
CA ALA A 4 -47.71 26.58 31.83
C ALA A 4 -46.83 25.31 31.90
N ALA A 5 -47.12 24.45 32.87
CA ALA A 5 -46.83 23.03 32.81
C ALA A 5 -47.93 22.32 32.00
N GLN A 6 -47.55 21.36 31.14
CA GLN A 6 -48.34 20.20 30.66
C GLN A 6 -47.65 19.63 29.39
N ARG A 7 -47.38 18.34 29.18
CA ARG A 7 -47.84 17.08 29.77
C ARG A 7 -46.75 16.04 29.58
N VAL A 8 -46.39 15.35 30.66
CA VAL A 8 -45.94 13.96 30.62
C VAL A 8 -47.19 13.07 30.74
N ARG A 9 -47.13 11.91 30.07
CA ARG A 9 -48.00 10.71 30.13
C ARG A 9 -48.95 10.53 28.93
N ASN A 10 -48.59 9.59 28.06
CA ASN A 10 -49.15 8.21 28.01
C ASN A 10 -48.34 7.41 26.97
N ALA A 11 -47.64 6.36 27.39
CA ALA A 11 -48.06 4.94 27.38
C ALA A 11 -47.89 4.33 25.97
N GLU A 12 -46.84 3.51 25.79
CA GLU A 12 -46.94 2.04 25.71
C GLU A 12 -47.16 1.55 24.27
N ALA A 13 -46.08 1.03 23.67
CA ALA A 13 -46.10 -0.18 22.84
C ALA A 13 -44.65 -0.53 22.49
N TRP A 14 -44.14 -1.58 23.13
CA TRP A 14 -43.04 -2.36 22.58
C TRP A 14 -43.58 -3.12 21.36
N ASP A 15 -42.90 -3.04 20.23
CA ASP A 15 -42.91 -4.12 19.25
C ASP A 15 -41.50 -4.32 18.70
N ASP A 16 -41.13 -5.59 18.68
CA ASP A 16 -39.89 -6.18 18.19
C ASP A 16 -39.83 -6.02 16.66
N ASP A 17 -38.79 -5.38 16.12
CA ASP A 17 -38.01 -6.05 15.06
C ASP A 17 -36.66 -5.36 14.85
N GLY A 18 -35.59 -6.12 15.08
CA GLY A 18 -34.22 -5.67 14.91
C GLY A 18 -33.79 -5.69 13.44
N ARG A 19 -33.59 -4.52 12.84
CA ARG A 19 -32.69 -4.34 11.68
C ARG A 19 -31.96 -3.00 11.75
N LEU A 20 -30.63 -3.07 11.88
CA LEU A 20 -29.73 -1.93 11.68
C LEU A 20 -29.77 -1.48 10.20
N PRO A 21 -29.68 -0.17 9.90
CA PRO A 21 -29.73 0.31 8.53
C PRO A 21 -28.45 -0.04 7.76
N VAL A 22 -28.63 -0.76 6.64
CA VAL A 22 -27.62 -1.01 5.62
C VAL A 22 -27.47 0.27 4.78
N VAL A 23 -26.24 0.78 4.66
CA VAL A 23 -25.91 1.86 3.74
C VAL A 23 -25.64 1.25 2.36
N ASP A 24 -26.62 1.33 1.47
CA ASP A 24 -26.46 0.99 0.06
C ASP A 24 -25.89 2.17 -0.73
N VAL A 25 -24.69 1.98 -1.31
CA VAL A 25 -24.11 2.93 -2.26
C VAL A 25 -24.58 2.55 -3.66
N HIS A 26 -25.72 3.12 -4.09
CA HIS A 26 -26.20 2.98 -5.46
C HIS A 26 -25.61 4.04 -6.40
N ARG A 27 -25.02 3.54 -7.48
CA ARG A 27 -24.32 4.26 -8.55
C ARG A 27 -25.35 4.90 -9.49
N SER A 28 -25.36 6.24 -9.59
CA SER A 28 -26.26 6.97 -10.49
C SER A 28 -25.70 7.05 -11.92
N GLY A 29 -26.42 6.50 -12.90
CA GLY A 29 -26.22 6.77 -14.33
C GLY A 29 -27.24 7.80 -14.85
N PRO A 30 -26.96 8.55 -15.93
CA PRO A 30 -27.88 9.56 -16.44
C PRO A 30 -28.98 8.93 -17.31
N GLY A 31 -30.22 9.29 -17.02
CA GLY A 31 -31.42 8.74 -17.64
C GLY A 31 -31.76 9.33 -19.00
N HIS A 32 -32.25 8.45 -19.89
CA HIS A 32 -33.04 8.79 -21.05
C HIS A 32 -34.46 9.21 -20.62
N ARG A 33 -34.95 10.34 -21.14
CA ARG A 33 -36.39 10.64 -21.22
C ARG A 33 -36.76 11.03 -22.65
N HIS A 34 -37.81 10.39 -23.13
CA HIS A 34 -38.47 10.62 -24.41
C HIS A 34 -39.71 11.53 -24.25
N ARG A 35 -40.05 12.19 -25.37
CA ARG A 35 -41.34 12.75 -25.83
C ARG A 35 -41.67 14.22 -25.51
N PRO A 36 -42.56 14.89 -26.30
CA PRO A 36 -43.07 14.58 -27.66
C PRO A 36 -42.93 15.78 -28.65
N GLY A 37 -43.18 15.53 -29.94
CA GLY A 37 -43.15 16.56 -30.99
C GLY A 37 -44.47 17.28 -31.21
N VAL A 38 -44.40 18.48 -31.80
CA VAL A 38 -45.40 19.16 -32.64
C VAL A 38 -44.64 20.16 -33.56
N THR A 39 -45.30 20.45 -34.66
CA THR A 39 -44.96 20.97 -35.99
C THR A 39 -44.59 22.45 -36.12
N GLU A 40 -43.96 22.73 -37.27
CA GLU A 40 -44.16 23.87 -38.19
C GLU A 40 -43.45 25.23 -37.98
N ARG A 41 -42.99 25.70 -39.15
CA ARG A 41 -42.93 27.08 -39.69
C ARG A 41 -41.71 27.97 -39.44
N SER A 42 -41.08 28.21 -40.59
CA SER A 42 -40.33 29.36 -41.08
C SER A 42 -40.66 30.73 -40.47
N ALA A 43 -39.62 31.51 -40.18
CA ALA A 43 -39.55 32.97 -40.29
C ALA A 43 -38.05 33.35 -40.29
N ASP A 44 -37.54 33.83 -41.42
CA ASP A 44 -37.19 35.23 -41.66
C ASP A 44 -35.94 35.72 -40.93
N SER A 45 -34.83 35.82 -41.67
CA SER A 45 -33.96 36.97 -41.51
C SER A 45 -33.40 37.39 -42.87
N GLN A 46 -33.89 38.54 -43.28
CA GLN A 46 -33.77 39.18 -44.57
C GLN A 46 -32.70 40.27 -44.45
N VAL A 47 -31.68 40.23 -45.32
CA VAL A 47 -30.75 41.37 -45.52
C VAL A 47 -31.13 42.03 -46.86
N PRO A 48 -31.38 43.36 -46.91
CA PRO A 48 -31.98 44.02 -48.06
C PRO A 48 -30.98 44.33 -49.20
N GLY A 49 -31.54 44.36 -50.43
CA GLY A 49 -30.90 44.43 -51.75
C GLY A 49 -30.15 45.71 -52.12
N ARG A 50 -29.47 45.76 -53.28
CA ARG A 50 -30.01 45.97 -54.65
C ARG A 50 -28.86 45.91 -55.69
N PRO A 51 -29.11 45.96 -57.01
CA PRO A 51 -30.12 45.28 -57.81
C PRO A 51 -29.50 44.50 -59.00
N GLU A 52 -30.37 43.81 -59.70
CA GLU A 52 -30.21 42.93 -60.86
C GLU A 52 -29.45 43.52 -62.07
N SER A 53 -28.82 42.64 -62.85
CA SER A 53 -28.87 42.72 -64.31
C SER A 53 -29.27 41.36 -64.88
N LEU A 54 -30.48 41.31 -65.43
CA LEU A 54 -31.09 40.16 -66.09
C LEU A 54 -30.50 39.90 -67.48
N ALA A 55 -30.34 38.60 -67.76
CA ALA A 55 -30.65 37.90 -69.01
C ALA A 55 -29.84 38.22 -70.29
N ARG A 56 -29.22 37.17 -70.86
CA ARG A 56 -29.82 36.36 -71.94
C ARG A 56 -28.84 35.31 -72.48
N GLY A 57 -29.34 34.08 -72.55
CA GLY A 57 -29.24 33.17 -73.71
C GLY A 57 -27.86 32.71 -74.19
N ALA A 58 -27.60 31.41 -74.08
CA ALA A 58 -27.59 30.54 -75.27
C ALA A 58 -27.31 29.10 -74.85
N LEU A 59 -28.18 28.20 -75.30
CA LEU A 59 -27.98 26.76 -75.37
C LEU A 59 -26.71 26.43 -76.15
N ARG A 60 -25.91 25.49 -75.65
CA ARG A 60 -25.42 24.34 -76.45
C ARG A 60 -24.57 23.37 -75.63
N ASP A 61 -25.05 22.14 -75.61
CA ASP A 61 -24.33 20.90 -75.90
C ASP A 61 -22.85 20.79 -75.52
N GLY A 62 -22.60 19.76 -74.72
CA GLY A 62 -21.68 18.72 -75.13
C GLY A 62 -20.21 18.93 -74.76
N ALA A 63 -19.73 17.97 -73.96
CA ALA A 63 -18.32 17.61 -73.83
C ALA A 63 -17.43 18.61 -73.09
N LEU A 64 -17.01 18.24 -71.89
CA LEU A 64 -15.73 17.57 -71.71
C LEU A 64 -15.53 17.38 -70.20
N MET A 65 -15.42 16.12 -69.78
CA MET A 65 -14.57 15.80 -68.65
C MET A 65 -13.30 16.62 -68.81
N SER A 66 -13.03 17.51 -67.85
CA SER A 66 -11.72 18.09 -67.66
C SER A 66 -10.74 16.92 -67.60
N ARG A 67 -10.14 16.59 -68.74
CA ARG A 67 -8.96 15.75 -68.81
C ARG A 67 -7.98 16.46 -67.89
N LEU A 68 -7.81 15.92 -66.69
CA LEU A 68 -6.60 16.14 -65.92
C LEU A 68 -5.48 16.06 -66.94
N SER A 69 -4.80 17.17 -67.15
CA SER A 69 -3.63 17.26 -68.00
C SER A 69 -2.62 16.27 -67.43
N ALA A 70 -2.67 15.02 -67.91
CA ALA A 70 -1.70 14.00 -67.60
C ALA A 70 -0.46 14.33 -68.41
N ARG A 71 0.24 15.38 -67.99
CA ARG A 71 1.64 15.58 -68.34
C ARG A 71 2.39 14.41 -67.73
N GLY A 72 3.01 13.58 -68.57
CA GLY A 72 3.85 12.48 -68.11
C GLY A 72 5.00 13.02 -67.27
N PHE A 73 5.33 12.31 -66.19
CA PHE A 73 6.47 12.63 -65.35
C PHE A 73 7.78 12.33 -66.09
N THR A 74 8.76 13.22 -65.96
CA THR A 74 10.10 12.94 -66.47
C THR A 74 10.83 11.98 -65.52
N VAL A 75 11.71 11.13 -66.05
CA VAL A 75 12.52 10.20 -65.23
C VAL A 75 13.31 10.96 -64.16
N VAL A 76 13.82 12.15 -64.48
CA VAL A 76 14.57 13.02 -63.56
C VAL A 76 13.70 13.47 -62.38
N GLU A 77 12.45 13.84 -62.61
CA GLU A 77 11.52 14.27 -61.56
C GLU A 77 11.20 13.14 -60.57
N LEU A 78 11.05 11.91 -61.08
CA LEU A 78 10.85 10.73 -60.25
C LEU A 78 12.10 10.38 -59.42
N MET A 79 13.29 10.54 -59.98
CA MET A 79 14.55 10.37 -59.24
C MET A 79 14.71 11.37 -58.11
N VAL A 80 14.40 12.65 -58.36
CA VAL A 80 14.47 13.71 -57.34
C VAL A 80 13.42 13.48 -56.25
N ALA A 81 12.20 13.09 -56.61
CA ALA A 81 11.14 12.79 -55.65
C ALA A 81 11.53 11.62 -54.72
N LEU A 82 12.12 10.54 -55.26
CA LEU A 82 12.61 9.40 -54.48
C LEU A 82 13.76 9.80 -53.55
N LEU A 83 14.69 10.64 -54.02
CA LEU A 83 15.78 11.16 -53.20
C LEU A 83 15.23 11.92 -51.99
N ILE A 84 14.31 12.86 -52.21
CA ILE A 84 13.70 13.65 -51.13
C ILE A 84 12.89 12.75 -50.18
N ALA A 85 12.11 11.80 -50.71
CA ALA A 85 11.34 10.86 -49.91
C ALA A 85 12.25 9.99 -49.01
N SER A 86 13.41 9.55 -49.52
CA SER A 86 14.36 8.75 -48.73
C SER A 86 14.99 9.55 -47.57
N ILE A 87 15.30 10.83 -47.80
CA ILE A 87 15.83 11.74 -46.77
C ILE A 87 14.75 11.98 -45.70
N ALA A 88 13.51 12.27 -46.12
CA ALA A 88 12.39 12.48 -45.21
C ALA A 88 12.10 11.23 -44.36
N LEU A 89 12.06 10.05 -44.97
CA LEU A 89 11.85 8.79 -44.25
C LEU A 89 12.97 8.53 -43.24
N THR A 90 14.22 8.80 -43.62
CA THR A 90 15.37 8.67 -42.72
C THR A 90 15.24 9.60 -41.50
N ALA A 91 14.85 10.86 -41.72
CA ALA A 91 14.62 11.81 -40.63
C ALA A 91 13.49 11.36 -39.69
N ILE A 92 12.39 10.81 -40.23
CA ILE A 92 11.28 10.27 -39.44
C ILE A 92 11.72 9.07 -38.61
N VAL A 93 12.46 8.12 -39.20
CA VAL A 93 12.98 6.95 -38.47
C VAL A 93 13.94 7.39 -37.36
N GLN A 94 14.80 8.37 -37.62
CA GLN A 94 15.69 8.93 -36.59
C GLN A 94 14.91 9.61 -35.46
N ALA A 95 13.90 10.41 -35.78
CA ALA A 95 13.03 11.05 -34.79
C ALA A 95 12.29 9.99 -33.95
N PHE A 96 11.71 8.96 -34.59
CA PHE A 96 11.04 7.87 -33.90
C PHE A 96 11.99 7.06 -33.00
N ALA A 97 13.19 6.73 -33.47
CA ALA A 97 14.19 6.05 -32.66
C ALA A 97 14.63 6.89 -31.45
N THR A 98 14.71 8.21 -31.62
CA THR A 98 14.99 9.16 -30.53
C THR A 98 13.84 9.21 -29.52
N HIS A 99 12.60 9.23 -30.00
CA HIS A 99 11.41 9.16 -29.16
C HIS A 99 11.38 7.86 -28.35
N GLN A 100 11.55 6.71 -29.00
CA GLN A 100 11.53 5.40 -28.34
C GLN A 100 12.61 5.29 -27.23
N ARG A 101 13.82 5.79 -27.49
CA ARG A 101 14.91 5.85 -26.48
C ARG A 101 14.58 6.76 -25.32
N THR A 102 13.92 7.89 -25.58
CA THR A 102 13.53 8.85 -24.54
C THR A 102 12.42 8.28 -23.67
N PHE A 103 11.41 7.65 -24.28
CA PHE A 103 10.32 6.98 -23.55
C PHE A 103 10.83 5.84 -22.69
N SER A 104 11.73 5.00 -23.19
CA SER A 104 12.30 3.91 -22.38
C SER A 104 13.12 4.43 -21.20
N ALA A 105 13.91 5.48 -21.40
CA ALA A 105 14.65 6.15 -20.33
C ALA A 105 13.73 6.73 -19.25
N GLN A 106 12.60 7.33 -19.65
CA GLN A 106 11.59 7.86 -18.72
C GLN A 106 10.89 6.73 -17.96
N ALA A 107 10.51 5.64 -18.63
CA ALA A 107 9.91 4.48 -17.99
C ALA A 107 10.83 3.87 -16.92
N GLN A 108 12.13 3.75 -17.21
CA GLN A 108 13.12 3.27 -16.23
C GLN A 108 13.21 4.18 -15.00
N ARG A 109 13.16 5.51 -15.19
CA ARG A 109 13.16 6.48 -14.09
C ARG A 109 11.92 6.37 -13.21
N ILE A 110 10.75 6.24 -13.83
CA ILE A 110 9.47 6.05 -13.12
C ILE A 110 9.50 4.77 -12.30
N GLY A 111 10.05 3.67 -12.85
CA GLY A 111 10.19 2.40 -12.14
C GLY A 111 11.03 2.52 -10.85
N VAL A 112 12.17 3.22 -10.90
CA VAL A 112 12.99 3.47 -9.70
C VAL A 112 12.20 4.23 -8.63
N GLN A 113 11.49 5.28 -9.03
CA GLN A 113 10.68 6.09 -8.12
C GLN A 113 9.47 5.34 -7.54
N GLN A 114 8.86 4.44 -8.31
CA GLN A 114 7.81 3.55 -7.81
C GLN A 114 8.37 2.59 -6.77
N ASN A 115 9.53 1.98 -7.02
CA ASN A 115 10.17 1.08 -6.06
C ASN A 115 10.57 1.80 -4.76
N LEU A 116 11.09 3.02 -4.85
CA LEU A 116 11.37 3.85 -3.66
C LEU A 116 10.10 4.16 -2.87
N ARG A 117 9.00 4.50 -3.54
CA ARG A 117 7.70 4.73 -2.89
C ARG A 117 7.15 3.48 -2.21
N THR A 118 7.28 2.31 -2.83
CA THR A 118 6.93 1.02 -2.20
C THR A 118 7.74 0.81 -0.92
N GLY A 119 9.04 1.11 -0.95
CA GLY A 119 9.89 1.02 0.24
C GLY A 119 9.47 1.94 1.39
N LEU A 120 9.04 3.16 1.06
CA LEU A 120 8.48 4.11 2.02
C LEU A 120 7.09 3.74 2.54
N ALA A 121 6.34 2.91 1.83
CA ALA A 121 5.06 2.42 2.33
C ALA A 121 5.26 1.32 3.39
N VAL A 122 6.27 0.46 3.20
CA VAL A 122 6.46 -0.73 4.05
C VAL A 122 7.30 -0.43 5.29
N LEU A 123 8.53 0.07 5.13
CA LEU A 123 9.47 0.16 6.27
C LEU A 123 8.96 1.12 7.36
N PRO A 124 8.51 2.35 7.07
CA PRO A 124 7.96 3.23 8.10
C PRO A 124 6.74 2.66 8.81
N ALA A 125 5.84 1.97 8.10
CA ALA A 125 4.64 1.40 8.70
C ALA A 125 4.98 0.30 9.72
N GLU A 126 5.91 -0.60 9.36
CA GLU A 126 6.39 -1.67 10.24
C GLU A 126 7.16 -1.11 11.45
N LEU A 127 8.10 -0.19 11.20
CA LEU A 127 8.95 0.37 12.25
C LEU A 127 8.16 1.23 13.24
N ARG A 128 7.11 1.94 12.79
CA ARG A 128 6.27 2.76 13.67
C ARG A 128 5.60 1.93 14.76
N ALA A 129 5.28 0.66 14.51
CA ALA A 129 4.57 -0.19 15.46
C ALA A 129 5.45 -0.68 16.63
N LEU A 130 6.76 -0.47 16.58
CA LEU A 130 7.71 -1.06 17.53
C LEU A 130 7.74 -0.38 18.89
N ASN A 131 8.09 -1.17 19.89
CA ASN A 131 8.45 -0.79 21.24
C ASN A 131 9.91 -1.20 21.54
N ALA A 132 10.83 -0.25 21.38
CA ALA A 132 12.26 -0.46 21.63
C ALA A 132 12.56 -0.85 23.08
N ARG A 133 11.91 -0.19 24.06
CA ARG A 133 12.12 -0.41 25.50
C ARG A 133 11.77 -1.82 25.95
N GLU A 134 10.74 -2.42 25.35
CA GLU A 134 10.30 -3.80 25.62
C GLU A 134 10.98 -4.85 24.73
N GLY A 135 11.99 -4.44 23.96
CA GLY A 135 12.85 -5.34 23.20
C GLY A 135 12.28 -5.79 21.86
N ASP A 136 11.42 -4.99 21.21
CA ASP A 136 10.96 -5.30 19.85
C ASP A 136 12.07 -5.20 18.80
N ILE A 137 13.17 -4.49 19.08
CA ILE A 137 14.37 -4.47 18.24
C ILE A 137 15.35 -5.53 18.74
N LEU A 138 15.46 -6.64 18.01
CA LEU A 138 16.26 -7.80 18.38
C LEU A 138 17.71 -7.68 17.92
N LYS A 139 17.92 -7.12 16.73
CA LYS A 139 19.24 -6.81 16.16
C LYS A 139 19.13 -5.55 15.33
N MET A 140 20.17 -4.72 15.35
CA MET A 140 20.21 -3.52 14.53
C MET A 140 21.64 -3.22 14.05
N SER A 141 21.74 -2.76 12.81
CA SER A 141 22.97 -2.28 12.18
C SER A 141 22.62 -1.23 11.14
N ALA A 142 23.63 -0.58 10.56
CA ALA A 142 23.39 0.41 9.51
C ALA A 142 22.69 -0.19 8.27
N SER A 143 22.82 -1.49 7.98
CA SER A 143 22.26 -2.09 6.75
C SER A 143 21.19 -3.15 7.00
N SER A 144 20.88 -3.46 8.26
CA SER A 144 19.86 -4.45 8.61
C SER A 144 19.23 -4.19 9.98
N ILE A 145 17.96 -4.55 10.12
CA ILE A 145 17.25 -4.55 11.39
C ILE A 145 16.41 -5.83 11.51
N THR A 146 16.46 -6.47 12.67
CA THR A 146 15.62 -7.60 13.05
C THR A 146 14.66 -7.15 14.15
N ILE A 147 13.37 -7.31 13.91
CA ILE A 147 12.30 -6.81 14.77
C ILE A 147 11.26 -7.89 15.09
N ARG A 148 10.51 -7.71 16.16
CA ARG A 148 9.25 -8.41 16.42
C ARG A 148 8.12 -7.71 15.68
N ALA A 149 7.88 -8.10 14.43
CA ALA A 149 6.83 -7.49 13.63
C ALA A 149 5.47 -8.08 14.03
N LEU A 150 4.52 -7.22 14.40
CA LEU A 150 3.16 -7.64 14.72
C LEU A 150 2.45 -8.12 13.45
N ARG A 151 1.95 -9.36 13.47
CA ARG A 151 1.28 -10.00 12.34
C ARG A 151 -0.18 -10.31 12.59
N GLN A 152 -0.54 -10.57 13.84
CA GLN A 152 -1.89 -10.96 14.24
C GLN A 152 -2.36 -10.26 15.51
N LEU A 153 -3.67 -10.10 15.64
CA LEU A 153 -4.38 -9.71 16.86
C LEU A 153 -5.58 -10.63 17.05
N ALA A 154 -5.65 -11.26 18.23
CA ALA A 154 -6.70 -12.14 18.68
C ALA A 154 -7.23 -11.68 20.04
N ILE A 155 -8.33 -12.29 20.48
CA ILE A 155 -8.98 -12.00 21.76
C ILE A 155 -9.12 -13.31 22.52
N LEU A 156 -8.62 -13.35 23.77
CA LEU A 156 -8.86 -14.48 24.67
C LEU A 156 -10.35 -14.62 24.96
N CYS A 157 -10.85 -15.85 24.99
CA CYS A 157 -12.25 -16.11 25.37
C CYS A 157 -12.39 -17.03 26.58
N GLN A 158 -11.27 -17.46 27.15
CA GLN A 158 -11.22 -18.20 28.40
C GLN A 158 -10.07 -17.62 29.23
N VAL A 159 -10.28 -17.54 30.54
CA VAL A 159 -9.23 -17.15 31.49
C VAL A 159 -8.18 -18.27 31.51
N PRO A 160 -6.91 -17.99 31.18
CA PRO A 160 -5.87 -19.00 31.22
C PRO A 160 -5.53 -19.36 32.68
N ALA A 161 -5.27 -20.64 32.92
CA ALA A 161 -4.72 -21.09 34.20
C ALA A 161 -3.25 -20.68 34.29
N LEU A 162 -2.91 -19.85 35.29
CA LEU A 162 -1.55 -19.38 35.55
C LEU A 162 -0.91 -20.19 36.70
N GLY A 163 0.43 -20.21 36.75
CA GLY A 163 1.19 -20.92 37.79
C GLY A 163 1.83 -22.25 37.35
N GLY A 164 1.56 -22.72 36.13
CA GLY A 164 2.27 -23.84 35.51
C GLY A 164 3.45 -23.41 34.62
N ALA A 165 4.36 -24.33 34.29
CA ALA A 165 5.47 -24.09 33.36
C ALA A 165 5.00 -23.77 31.92
N SER A 166 3.77 -24.19 31.60
CA SER A 166 3.10 -23.96 30.32
C SER A 166 1.69 -23.45 30.58
N VAL A 167 1.28 -22.44 29.81
CA VAL A 167 -0.03 -21.79 29.89
C VAL A 167 -0.78 -22.02 28.58
N THR A 168 -1.96 -22.61 28.66
CA THR A 168 -2.85 -22.77 27.51
C THR A 168 -3.65 -21.50 27.30
N LEU A 169 -3.56 -20.95 26.09
CA LEU A 169 -4.36 -19.81 25.66
C LEU A 169 -5.45 -20.28 24.70
N THR A 170 -6.68 -19.84 24.94
CA THR A 170 -7.83 -20.10 24.06
C THR A 170 -8.35 -18.77 23.52
N VAL A 171 -8.17 -18.54 22.22
CA VAL A 171 -8.53 -17.31 21.54
C VAL A 171 -9.67 -17.52 20.55
N ARG A 172 -10.51 -16.52 20.33
CA ARG A 172 -11.61 -16.60 19.36
C ARG A 172 -11.08 -16.78 17.93
N GLN A 173 -11.75 -17.61 17.12
CA GLN A 173 -11.46 -17.65 15.67
C GLN A 173 -11.96 -16.39 14.96
N ARG A 174 -12.98 -15.72 15.51
CA ARG A 174 -13.52 -14.46 14.99
C ARG A 174 -13.93 -13.52 16.16
N PRO A 175 -13.54 -12.24 16.13
CA PRO A 175 -12.67 -11.61 15.14
C PRO A 175 -11.19 -12.00 15.37
N ILE A 176 -10.46 -12.17 14.27
CA ILE A 176 -8.99 -12.24 14.21
C ILE A 176 -8.54 -11.24 13.15
N TYR A 177 -7.56 -10.41 13.47
CA TYR A 177 -7.01 -9.43 12.52
C TYR A 177 -5.58 -9.79 12.20
N GLY A 178 -5.21 -9.82 10.92
CA GLY A 178 -3.85 -10.14 10.49
C GLY A 178 -3.79 -10.86 9.15
N VAL A 179 -2.56 -11.08 8.67
CA VAL A 179 -2.25 -11.77 7.39
C VAL A 179 -2.33 -13.29 7.49
N ALA A 180 -3.26 -13.81 8.28
CA ALA A 180 -3.48 -15.24 8.34
C ALA A 180 -4.35 -15.65 7.14
N ASP A 181 -3.78 -16.47 6.25
CA ASP A 181 -4.56 -17.54 5.61
C ASP A 181 -5.45 -18.16 6.70
N THR A 182 -6.76 -18.22 6.47
CA THR A 182 -7.77 -18.65 7.46
C THR A 182 -7.51 -20.05 8.02
N THR A 183 -6.52 -20.77 7.48
CA THR A 183 -6.05 -22.09 7.93
C THR A 183 -4.86 -22.06 8.91
N LYS A 184 -4.06 -20.97 9.00
CA LYS A 184 -2.86 -20.89 9.87
C LYS A 184 -2.74 -19.54 10.58
N VAL A 185 -3.48 -19.40 11.67
CA VAL A 185 -3.61 -18.15 12.43
C VAL A 185 -2.49 -17.91 13.43
N PHE A 186 -1.77 -18.94 13.87
CA PHE A 186 -0.50 -18.82 14.60
C PHE A 186 0.42 -19.97 14.18
N ASP A 187 1.70 -19.72 14.01
CA ASP A 187 2.70 -20.73 13.67
C ASP A 187 3.65 -20.94 14.85
N ASN A 188 3.57 -22.09 15.52
CA ASN A 188 4.40 -22.40 16.69
C ASN A 188 5.90 -22.54 16.39
N THR A 189 6.29 -22.53 15.10
CA THR A 189 7.69 -22.56 14.68
C THR A 189 8.28 -21.18 14.38
N LYS A 190 7.44 -20.15 14.20
CA LYS A 190 7.85 -18.81 13.74
C LYS A 190 7.31 -17.66 14.60
N ASP A 191 6.15 -17.86 15.20
CA ASP A 191 5.41 -16.80 15.87
C ASP A 191 5.64 -16.87 17.38
N GLY A 192 5.84 -15.70 17.97
CA GLY A 192 5.67 -15.48 19.40
C GLY A 192 4.42 -14.64 19.63
N ILE A 193 4.09 -14.43 20.90
CA ILE A 193 2.91 -13.66 21.28
C ILE A 193 3.22 -12.63 22.35
N TYR A 194 2.39 -11.61 22.41
CA TYR A 194 2.19 -10.76 23.56
C TYR A 194 0.77 -10.93 24.07
N VAL A 195 0.60 -11.14 25.37
CA VAL A 195 -0.70 -11.19 26.04
C VAL A 195 -0.79 -10.02 26.99
N LEU A 196 -1.91 -9.29 26.98
CA LEU A 196 -2.13 -8.23 27.96
C LEU A 196 -2.32 -8.85 29.34
N TYR A 197 -1.44 -8.48 30.26
CA TYR A 197 -1.58 -8.66 31.69
C TYR A 197 -2.15 -7.37 32.24
N GLU A 198 -3.35 -7.45 32.80
CA GLU A 198 -4.02 -6.33 33.46
C GLU A 198 -3.51 -6.25 34.91
N GLY A 199 -3.69 -7.32 35.68
CA GLY A 199 -3.43 -7.29 37.12
C GLY A 199 -4.67 -6.80 37.87
N ASP A 200 -4.58 -5.63 38.49
CA ASP A 200 -5.70 -4.95 39.15
C ASP A 200 -6.42 -4.02 38.17
N GLU A 201 -7.66 -4.34 37.81
CA GLU A 201 -8.47 -3.55 36.86
C GLU A 201 -8.69 -2.08 37.29
N SER A 202 -8.40 -1.72 38.54
CA SER A 202 -8.50 -0.34 39.05
C SER A 202 -7.23 0.48 38.83
N LEU A 203 -6.12 -0.15 38.43
CA LEU A 203 -4.82 0.48 38.24
C LEU A 203 -4.34 0.29 36.80
N ARG A 204 -3.77 1.35 36.21
CA ARG A 204 -3.16 1.30 34.88
C ARG A 204 -1.64 1.12 34.93
N SER A 205 -1.05 1.35 36.11
CA SER A 205 0.40 1.32 36.30
C SER A 205 0.95 -0.10 36.37
N ASP A 206 0.09 -1.08 36.57
CA ASP A 206 0.43 -2.50 36.61
C ASP A 206 0.13 -3.27 35.31
N ASP A 207 -0.55 -2.65 34.35
CA ASP A 207 -0.70 -3.19 33.00
C ASP A 207 0.65 -3.46 32.33
N ALA A 208 0.76 -4.62 31.68
CA ALA A 208 1.94 -4.97 30.90
C ALA A 208 1.63 -5.92 29.75
N TRP A 209 2.44 -5.87 28.70
CA TRP A 209 2.46 -6.93 27.69
C TRP A 209 3.40 -8.05 28.12
N VAL A 210 2.84 -9.22 28.41
CA VAL A 210 3.60 -10.42 28.77
C VAL A 210 4.02 -11.14 27.49
N LEU A 211 5.33 -11.35 27.34
CA LEU A 211 5.91 -12.06 26.21
C LEU A 211 5.66 -13.56 26.35
N GLY A 212 5.24 -14.21 25.27
CA GLY A 212 5.04 -15.64 25.20
C GLY A 212 5.69 -16.29 23.98
N LYS A 213 6.14 -17.53 24.16
CA LYS A 213 6.52 -18.44 23.05
C LYS A 213 5.44 -19.49 22.88
N ILE A 214 4.95 -19.68 21.65
CA ILE A 214 4.01 -20.76 21.34
C ILE A 214 4.79 -22.08 21.28
N THR A 215 4.38 -23.07 22.05
CA THR A 215 5.08 -24.37 22.17
C THR A 215 4.34 -25.52 21.49
N SER A 216 3.05 -25.38 21.23
CA SER A 216 2.25 -26.37 20.49
C SER A 216 1.63 -25.80 19.22
N ALA A 217 1.42 -26.64 18.21
CA ALA A 217 0.62 -26.25 17.05
C ALA A 217 -0.80 -25.85 17.51
N PRO A 218 -1.39 -24.77 16.97
CA PRO A 218 -2.76 -24.38 17.32
C PRO A 218 -3.79 -25.41 16.89
N LEU A 219 -4.65 -25.78 17.84
CA LEU A 219 -5.84 -26.60 17.60
C LEU A 219 -7.00 -25.69 17.22
N ASN A 220 -7.74 -26.04 16.17
CA ASN A 220 -8.91 -25.29 15.67
C ASN A 220 -10.26 -25.90 16.07
N THR A 221 -10.24 -26.93 16.92
CA THR A 221 -11.43 -27.64 17.42
C THR A 221 -11.90 -27.15 18.79
N ALA A 222 -11.15 -26.23 19.40
CA ALA A 222 -11.49 -25.65 20.70
C ALA A 222 -12.76 -24.79 20.61
N LYS A 223 -13.40 -24.61 21.77
CA LYS A 223 -14.57 -23.73 21.92
C LYS A 223 -14.37 -22.75 23.05
N CYS A 224 -14.90 -21.55 22.86
CA CYS A 224 -15.05 -20.57 23.93
C CYS A 224 -16.17 -20.99 24.89
N SER A 225 -16.27 -20.32 26.04
CA SER A 225 -17.34 -20.55 27.03
C SER A 225 -18.74 -20.31 26.46
N ASP A 226 -18.87 -19.47 25.42
CA ASP A 226 -20.12 -19.21 24.69
C ASP A 226 -20.40 -20.23 23.55
N GLY A 227 -19.62 -21.31 23.47
CA GLY A 227 -19.77 -22.37 22.47
C GLY A 227 -19.25 -22.03 21.08
N LYS A 228 -18.77 -20.79 20.84
CA LYS A 228 -18.22 -20.37 19.55
C LYS A 228 -16.82 -20.96 19.33
N ALA A 229 -16.44 -21.08 18.05
CA ALA A 229 -15.17 -21.69 17.67
C ALA A 229 -13.96 -20.87 18.16
N ALA A 230 -12.94 -21.58 18.64
CA ALA A 230 -11.70 -21.03 19.17
C ALA A 230 -10.47 -21.71 18.57
N TYR A 231 -9.33 -21.03 18.64
CA TYR A 231 -8.03 -21.67 18.57
C TYR A 231 -7.51 -21.87 19.99
N SER A 232 -6.87 -23.02 20.25
CA SER A 232 -6.17 -23.27 21.51
C SER A 232 -4.75 -23.70 21.25
N PHE A 233 -3.80 -23.14 22.01
CA PHE A 233 -2.39 -23.49 21.93
C PHE A 233 -1.70 -23.29 23.27
N THR A 234 -0.63 -24.05 23.47
CA THR A 234 0.21 -24.00 24.67
C THR A 234 1.31 -22.97 24.46
N THR A 235 1.62 -22.23 25.52
CA THR A 235 2.62 -21.17 25.52
C THR A 235 3.50 -21.24 26.75
N THR A 236 4.71 -20.70 26.66
CA THR A 236 5.52 -20.35 27.83
C THR A 236 5.54 -18.84 27.93
N LEU A 237 4.95 -18.31 29.02
CA LEU A 237 4.86 -16.88 29.28
C LEU A 237 6.00 -16.40 30.18
N THR A 238 6.53 -15.21 29.89
CA THR A 238 7.60 -14.57 30.66
C THR A 238 7.06 -13.33 31.34
N PHE A 239 6.71 -13.45 32.63
CA PHE A 239 6.08 -12.37 33.41
C PHE A 239 7.08 -11.33 33.95
N GLY A 240 8.38 -11.60 33.89
CA GLY A 240 9.39 -10.72 34.48
C GLY A 240 9.17 -10.55 35.99
N ALA A 241 8.97 -9.31 36.44
CA ALA A 241 8.69 -8.98 37.84
C ALA A 241 7.19 -9.12 38.22
N LYS A 242 6.31 -9.42 37.26
CA LYS A 242 4.87 -9.58 37.52
C LYS A 242 4.57 -10.96 38.10
N PRO A 243 3.68 -11.08 39.10
CA PRO A 243 3.33 -12.37 39.66
C PRO A 243 2.35 -13.11 38.72
N ALA A 244 2.52 -14.42 38.55
CA ALA A 244 1.62 -15.24 37.74
C ALA A 244 0.36 -15.63 38.55
N VAL A 245 -0.50 -14.67 38.83
CA VAL A 245 -1.71 -14.86 39.66
C VAL A 245 -2.96 -15.07 38.82
N THR A 246 -3.81 -16.00 39.24
CA THR A 246 -5.10 -16.25 38.60
C THR A 246 -5.91 -14.97 38.48
N GLY A 247 -6.47 -14.72 37.29
CA GLY A 247 -7.28 -13.53 37.00
C GLY A 247 -6.50 -12.35 36.43
N ALA A 248 -5.16 -12.29 36.55
CA ALA A 248 -4.38 -11.18 36.01
C ALA A 248 -4.38 -11.09 34.47
N ILE A 249 -4.72 -12.19 33.79
CA ILE A 249 -5.05 -12.20 32.36
C ILE A 249 -6.53 -12.54 32.24
N ALA A 250 -7.34 -11.54 31.92
CA ALA A 250 -8.79 -11.70 31.85
C ALA A 250 -9.26 -12.37 30.55
N SER A 251 -10.48 -12.93 30.58
CA SER A 251 -11.21 -13.24 29.35
C SER A 251 -11.52 -11.92 28.62
N GLY A 252 -11.28 -11.87 27.32
CA GLY A 252 -11.33 -10.63 26.53
C GLY A 252 -9.98 -9.94 26.37
N ALA A 253 -8.94 -10.37 27.09
CA ALA A 253 -7.61 -9.78 26.94
C ALA A 253 -7.06 -9.97 25.50
N PRO A 254 -6.50 -8.92 24.88
CA PRO A 254 -5.93 -9.01 23.55
C PRO A 254 -4.64 -9.83 23.54
N VAL A 255 -4.48 -10.62 22.48
CA VAL A 255 -3.26 -11.40 22.19
C VAL A 255 -2.71 -10.93 20.85
N ARG A 256 -1.49 -10.44 20.84
CA ARG A 256 -0.80 -10.02 19.61
C ARG A 256 0.17 -11.10 19.19
N GLY A 257 0.01 -11.64 17.99
CA GLY A 257 1.01 -12.50 17.36
C GLY A 257 2.09 -11.65 16.69
N TYR A 258 3.34 -11.95 16.97
CA TYR A 258 4.48 -11.33 16.30
C TYR A 258 5.35 -12.39 15.64
N ARG A 259 6.07 -11.96 14.61
CA ARG A 259 7.10 -12.76 13.96
C ARG A 259 8.42 -12.04 14.00
N GLN A 260 9.50 -12.78 14.24
CA GLN A 260 10.84 -12.21 14.08
C GLN A 260 11.08 -11.97 12.59
N THR A 261 11.07 -10.71 12.17
CA THR A 261 11.26 -10.31 10.77
C THR A 261 12.55 -9.52 10.65
N THR A 262 13.37 -9.83 9.65
CA THR A 262 14.59 -9.08 9.33
C THR A 262 14.42 -8.37 7.99
N TYR A 263 14.66 -7.06 8.02
CA TYR A 263 14.87 -6.25 6.83
C TYR A 263 16.37 -5.97 6.69
N GLY A 264 16.90 -5.98 5.48
CA GLY A 264 18.29 -5.59 5.29
C GLY A 264 18.78 -5.71 3.87
N VAL A 265 19.97 -5.17 3.62
CA VAL A 265 20.62 -5.28 2.32
C VAL A 265 21.11 -6.71 2.10
N PHE A 266 20.82 -7.28 0.94
CA PHE A 266 21.41 -8.53 0.49
C PHE A 266 21.62 -8.53 -1.02
N GLN A 267 22.57 -9.34 -1.48
CA GLN A 267 22.75 -9.60 -2.90
C GLN A 267 21.91 -10.81 -3.29
N HIS A 268 21.04 -10.65 -4.29
CA HIS A 268 20.23 -11.74 -4.82
C HIS A 268 21.02 -12.55 -5.86
N THR A 269 20.46 -13.68 -6.31
CA THR A 269 21.12 -14.62 -7.23
C THR A 269 21.44 -14.02 -8.60
N ASP A 270 20.83 -12.88 -8.94
CA ASP A 270 21.12 -12.09 -10.15
C ASP A 270 22.36 -11.17 -10.01
N GLY A 271 23.05 -11.22 -8.87
CA GLY A 271 24.22 -10.38 -8.57
C GLY A 271 23.87 -8.95 -8.20
N ARG A 272 22.58 -8.60 -8.07
CA ARG A 272 22.12 -7.25 -7.72
C ARG A 272 21.76 -7.16 -6.25
N TRP A 273 21.83 -5.93 -5.73
CA TRP A 273 21.53 -5.62 -4.34
C TRP A 273 20.06 -5.25 -4.17
N TYR A 274 19.44 -5.73 -3.10
CA TYR A 274 18.04 -5.46 -2.76
C TYR A 274 17.92 -5.22 -1.26
N VAL A 275 16.89 -4.47 -0.85
CA VAL A 275 16.33 -4.63 0.49
C VAL A 275 15.56 -5.92 0.48
N GLY A 276 15.98 -6.84 1.33
CA GLY A 276 15.34 -8.13 1.52
C GLY A 276 14.48 -8.17 2.77
N LEU A 277 13.56 -9.12 2.76
CA LEU A 277 12.73 -9.52 3.88
C LEU A 277 13.04 -10.99 4.19
N LYS A 278 13.22 -11.34 5.46
CA LYS A 278 13.10 -12.73 5.90
C LYS A 278 12.35 -12.83 7.21
N ASP A 279 11.62 -13.91 7.34
CA ASP A 279 10.87 -14.26 8.53
C ASP A 279 11.56 -15.43 9.25
N SER A 280 11.89 -15.24 10.52
CA SER A 280 12.56 -16.22 11.37
C SER A 280 13.83 -16.79 10.69
N SER A 281 13.86 -18.09 10.41
CA SER A 281 14.97 -18.80 9.75
C SER A 281 14.83 -18.89 8.23
N ALA A 282 13.81 -18.27 7.62
CA ALA A 282 13.61 -18.33 6.18
C ALA A 282 14.75 -17.66 5.39
N ALA A 283 14.87 -18.04 4.12
CA ALA A 283 15.72 -17.35 3.17
C ALA A 283 15.23 -15.92 2.92
N MET A 284 16.17 -15.02 2.60
CA MET A 284 15.86 -13.63 2.31
C MET A 284 15.30 -13.47 0.90
N THR A 285 14.15 -12.79 0.78
CA THR A 285 13.47 -12.53 -0.49
C THR A 285 13.55 -11.05 -0.86
N PRO A 286 13.70 -10.71 -2.14
CA PRO A 286 13.81 -9.31 -2.56
C PRO A 286 12.48 -8.58 -2.39
N LEU A 287 12.53 -7.38 -1.79
CA LEU A 287 11.37 -6.51 -1.56
C LEU A 287 11.50 -5.17 -2.29
N ILE A 288 12.65 -4.49 -2.17
CA ILE A 288 12.91 -3.19 -2.79
C ILE A 288 14.25 -3.24 -3.51
N GLY A 289 14.31 -2.81 -4.78
CA GLY A 289 15.56 -2.66 -5.50
C GLY A 289 15.34 -2.58 -7.01
N PRO A 290 16.42 -2.67 -7.81
CA PRO A 290 17.80 -2.83 -7.38
C PRO A 290 18.33 -1.61 -6.62
N LEU A 291 19.14 -1.86 -5.59
CA LEU A 291 19.89 -0.87 -4.83
C LEU A 291 21.17 -0.46 -5.57
N ALA A 292 21.63 0.76 -5.33
CA ALA A 292 22.93 1.25 -5.79
C ALA A 292 24.07 0.68 -4.93
N GLY A 293 24.28 -0.64 -5.01
CA GLY A 293 25.31 -1.37 -4.28
C GLY A 293 24.91 -1.77 -2.85
N SER A 294 25.89 -2.28 -2.10
CA SER A 294 25.71 -2.79 -0.73
C SER A 294 25.33 -1.73 0.30
N ASN A 295 25.55 -0.45 -0.01
CA ASN A 295 25.25 0.69 0.86
C ASN A 295 23.93 1.38 0.48
N GLY A 296 23.14 0.80 -0.43
CA GLY A 296 21.91 1.41 -0.92
C GLY A 296 20.74 1.42 0.07
N LEU A 297 20.90 0.83 1.26
CA LEU A 297 20.02 1.06 2.41
C LEU A 297 20.88 1.41 3.62
N THR A 298 20.51 2.47 4.30
CA THR A 298 21.11 2.88 5.58
C THR A 298 20.04 3.16 6.62
N PHE A 299 20.18 2.56 7.80
CA PHE A 299 19.45 2.88 9.02
C PHE A 299 20.31 3.73 9.94
N THR A 300 19.70 4.74 10.56
CA THR A 300 20.32 5.52 11.63
C THR A 300 19.38 5.57 12.82
N TYR A 301 19.87 5.18 13.99
CA TYR A 301 19.06 5.04 15.20
C TYR A 301 19.29 6.22 16.12
N TYR A 302 18.22 6.88 16.53
CA TYR A 302 18.26 8.04 17.42
C TYR A 302 17.51 7.72 18.72
N ASP A 303 18.07 8.17 19.83
CA ASP A 303 17.42 8.11 21.14
C ASP A 303 16.35 9.21 21.32
N GLY A 304 15.72 9.23 22.50
CA GLY A 304 14.73 10.25 22.86
C GLY A 304 15.28 11.68 22.81
N ASN A 305 16.59 11.89 22.96
CA ASN A 305 17.23 13.20 22.90
C ASN A 305 17.78 13.54 21.51
N ASN A 306 17.40 12.77 20.49
CA ASN A 306 17.83 12.94 19.11
C ASN A 306 19.34 12.68 18.89
N VAL A 307 19.97 11.91 19.78
CA VAL A 307 21.38 11.50 19.68
C VAL A 307 21.46 10.11 19.04
N VAL A 308 22.45 9.89 18.18
CA VAL A 308 22.65 8.58 17.56
C VAL A 308 23.02 7.55 18.64
N THR A 309 22.32 6.42 18.67
CA THR A 309 22.50 5.37 19.69
C THR A 309 22.76 4.00 19.06
N THR A 310 23.60 3.21 19.71
CA THR A 310 23.82 1.78 19.42
C THR A 310 23.09 0.88 20.42
N ASP A 311 22.43 1.46 21.42
CA ASP A 311 21.60 0.76 22.40
C ASP A 311 20.17 0.65 21.87
N SER A 312 19.74 -0.57 21.54
CA SER A 312 18.44 -0.83 20.92
C SER A 312 17.27 -0.48 21.84
N SER A 313 17.46 -0.52 23.16
CA SER A 313 16.41 -0.21 24.15
C SER A 313 16.09 1.29 24.22
N LYS A 314 17.01 2.15 23.76
CA LYS A 314 16.89 3.61 23.81
C LYS A 314 16.36 4.22 22.52
N VAL A 315 16.19 3.43 21.46
CA VAL A 315 15.77 3.94 20.15
C VAL A 315 14.37 4.55 20.23
N ALA A 316 14.24 5.81 19.85
CA ALA A 316 12.96 6.53 19.75
C ALA A 316 12.60 6.89 18.30
N ARG A 317 13.61 7.01 17.42
CA ARG A 317 13.42 7.34 16.01
C ARG A 317 14.44 6.61 15.14
N ILE A 318 13.99 6.14 13.98
CA ILE A 318 14.84 5.46 12.99
C ILE A 318 14.81 6.28 11.70
N GLY A 319 15.98 6.77 11.28
CA GLY A 319 16.23 7.31 9.96
C GLY A 319 16.44 6.18 8.96
N ILE A 320 15.88 6.33 7.77
CA ILE A 320 15.94 5.37 6.67
C ILE A 320 16.39 6.14 5.44
N SER A 321 17.49 5.71 4.82
CA SER A 321 17.94 6.21 3.52
C SER A 321 17.99 5.06 2.53
N LEU A 322 17.36 5.23 1.38
CA LEU A 322 17.33 4.28 0.28
C LEU A 322 17.94 4.93 -0.95
N VAL A 323 18.83 4.22 -1.63
CA VAL A 323 19.47 4.61 -2.87
C VAL A 323 19.29 3.47 -3.86
N ASN A 324 18.41 3.68 -4.83
CA ASN A 324 18.07 2.70 -5.87
C ASN A 324 18.72 3.07 -7.20
N GLN A 325 18.79 2.09 -8.09
CA GLN A 325 19.26 2.28 -9.46
C GLN A 325 18.31 1.65 -10.48
N THR A 326 18.38 2.10 -11.74
CA THR A 326 17.61 1.52 -12.85
C THR A 326 17.98 0.05 -13.09
N THR A 327 17.04 -0.72 -13.63
CA THR A 327 17.29 -2.13 -13.95
C THR A 327 18.07 -2.31 -15.24
N THR A 328 18.19 -1.27 -16.07
CA THR A 328 19.02 -1.25 -17.28
C THR A 328 19.84 0.03 -17.35
N LEU A 329 20.89 0.00 -18.17
CA LEU A 329 21.68 1.20 -18.47
C LEU A 329 20.83 2.17 -19.29
N VAL A 330 20.82 3.44 -18.88
CA VAL A 330 20.09 4.51 -19.55
C VAL A 330 21.08 5.46 -20.21
N ARG A 331 20.94 5.68 -21.52
CA ARG A 331 21.74 6.68 -22.24
C ARG A 331 21.21 8.08 -21.90
N GLN A 332 22.13 8.99 -21.55
CA GLN A 332 21.80 10.37 -21.21
C GLN A 332 22.34 11.32 -22.27
N ALA A 333 21.66 12.45 -22.48
CA ALA A 333 22.07 13.45 -23.47
C ALA A 333 23.48 14.02 -23.20
N ASN A 334 23.91 14.02 -21.94
CA ASN A 334 25.18 14.64 -21.49
C ASN A 334 26.24 13.61 -21.07
N MET A 335 26.08 12.32 -21.40
CA MET A 335 27.07 11.29 -21.08
C MET A 335 27.44 10.46 -22.31
N ALA A 336 28.75 10.23 -22.49
CA ALA A 336 29.29 9.46 -23.60
C ALA A 336 28.83 7.99 -23.59
N SER A 337 28.63 7.42 -22.41
CA SER A 337 28.27 6.00 -22.20
C SER A 337 26.94 5.85 -21.43
N PRO A 338 26.11 4.83 -21.75
CA PRO A 338 24.97 4.46 -20.93
C PRO A 338 25.40 4.11 -19.50
N ALA A 339 24.65 4.59 -18.51
CA ALA A 339 24.92 4.34 -17.09
C ALA A 339 23.63 4.02 -16.34
N TYR A 340 23.75 3.35 -15.20
CA TYR A 340 22.64 3.20 -14.28
C TYR A 340 22.25 4.57 -13.72
N ARG A 341 20.95 4.88 -13.72
CA ARG A 341 20.47 6.10 -13.08
C ARG A 341 20.13 5.81 -11.64
N ILE A 342 20.71 6.60 -10.74
CA ILE A 342 20.50 6.50 -9.31
C ILE A 342 19.44 7.51 -8.90
N ASP A 343 18.59 7.11 -7.96
CA ASP A 343 17.68 8.00 -7.25
C ASP A 343 17.68 7.61 -5.76
N SER A 344 17.41 8.57 -4.89
CA SER A 344 17.49 8.36 -3.44
C SER A 344 16.33 9.00 -2.72
N ILE A 345 15.91 8.38 -1.62
CA ILE A 345 14.92 8.94 -0.72
C ILE A 345 15.33 8.70 0.72
N SER A 346 15.07 9.68 1.58
CA SER A 346 15.33 9.55 3.01
C SER A 346 14.08 9.93 3.79
N THR A 347 13.80 9.20 4.86
CA THR A 347 12.68 9.45 5.76
C THR A 347 13.08 9.13 7.20
N HIS A 348 12.28 9.56 8.17
CA HIS A 348 12.42 9.17 9.55
C HIS A 348 11.09 8.65 10.10
N THR A 349 11.17 7.64 10.96
CA THR A 349 10.01 7.06 11.64
C THR A 349 10.21 7.14 13.14
N THR A 350 9.31 7.81 13.84
CA THR A 350 9.23 7.74 15.30
C THR A 350 8.50 6.47 15.71
N LEU A 351 9.04 5.77 16.71
CA LEU A 351 8.42 4.56 17.25
C LEU A 351 7.18 4.94 18.06
N ARG A 352 6.13 4.11 18.05
CA ARG A 352 4.89 4.36 18.80
C ARG A 352 5.12 4.36 20.31
N ASN A 353 6.10 3.61 20.83
CA ASN A 353 6.48 3.68 22.24
C ASN A 353 7.43 4.85 22.57
N ASN A 354 7.13 6.05 22.08
CA ASN A 354 7.80 7.24 22.59
C ASN A 354 6.89 7.87 23.66
N PRO A 355 7.24 7.80 24.96
CA PRO A 355 6.51 8.47 26.05
C PRO A 355 6.60 10.02 25.99
N ARG A 356 6.68 10.60 24.79
CA ARG A 356 6.57 12.04 24.53
C ARG A 356 5.16 12.47 24.12
N TRP A 357 4.15 11.73 24.56
CA TRP A 357 2.76 12.17 24.66
C TRP A 357 2.03 11.30 25.68
#